data_AF-A0A1D3DU61-F1
#
_entry.id   AF-A0A1D3DU61-F1
#
_cell.length_a   1.000
_cell.length_b   1.000
_cell.length_c   1.000
_cell.angle_alpha   90.00
_cell.angle_beta   90.00
_cell.angle_gamma   90.00
#
_symmetry.space_group_name_H-M   'P 1'
#
loop_
_entity.id
_entity.type
_entity.pdbx_description
1 polymer ?
#
loop_
_entity_poly.entity_id
_entity_poly.type
_entity_poly.pdbx_seq_one_letter_code
_entity_poly.pdbx_strand_id
1 'polypeptide(L)'
;MRKRRGLTQSGLARESGVSVSLIRKLEQGERRDARLETVRRLAATLRVPTSSLVVEPAEEGATTAVLDAWEPVRKALTAPAADMTDLDEPPTAQGLSAALDAAVLLFSGDRFAELRAVLPALLRDTAVLARLDPEGHPLLVRLLQLTGWLLTQTRQFEAAEWALGIALDGSADRLQGASTVSTTCWLLLRQGRLGEARELAARWADETEPRLSRATPDELVAWGWLLLRLSAAAVRDNRPEEAEDALRLAHAAAVAMGREFAQRPLLTLRVSRDGGRTWGERTVVHSRDRLPPLHTSVWPPCACPRCRARGD
;
A
#
# COMPACT_ATOMS: atom_id res chain seq x y z
N MET A 1 32.97 -2.95 -9.82
CA MET A 1 32.08 -4.00 -10.37
C MET A 1 32.41 -4.35 -11.83
N ARG A 2 32.40 -3.40 -12.77
CA ARG A 2 32.72 -3.63 -14.19
C ARG A 2 33.99 -4.47 -14.44
N LYS A 3 35.13 -4.10 -13.83
CA LYS A 3 36.40 -4.84 -14.00
C LYS A 3 36.29 -6.32 -13.57
N ARG A 4 35.52 -6.63 -12.53
CA ARG A 4 35.27 -8.02 -12.07
C ARG A 4 34.47 -8.84 -13.09
N ARG A 5 33.71 -8.17 -13.98
CA ARG A 5 32.98 -8.79 -15.11
C ARG A 5 33.81 -8.85 -16.40
N GLY A 6 35.08 -8.45 -16.37
CA GLY A 6 35.94 -8.45 -17.56
C GLY A 6 35.58 -7.41 -18.63
N LEU A 7 34.68 -6.47 -18.32
CA LEU A 7 34.17 -5.50 -19.30
C LEU A 7 35.06 -4.24 -19.37
N THR A 8 35.31 -3.74 -20.58
CA THR A 8 35.84 -2.38 -20.80
C THR A 8 34.73 -1.34 -20.65
N GLN A 9 35.05 -0.04 -20.54
CA GLN A 9 34.01 1.01 -20.52
C GLN A 9 33.18 0.99 -21.82
N SER A 10 33.84 0.79 -22.97
CA SER A 10 33.17 0.64 -24.27
C SER A 10 32.35 -0.64 -24.37
N GLY A 11 32.84 -1.75 -23.79
CA GLY A 11 32.11 -3.00 -23.70
C GLY A 11 30.82 -2.86 -22.89
N LEU A 12 30.90 -2.29 -21.69
CA LEU A 12 29.73 -2.01 -20.85
C LEU A 12 28.76 -1.05 -21.54
N ALA A 13 29.25 -0.02 -22.23
CA ALA A 13 28.40 0.93 -22.96
C ALA A 13 27.59 0.24 -24.06
N ARG A 14 28.26 -0.59 -24.87
CA ARG A 14 27.63 -1.34 -25.96
C ARG A 14 26.57 -2.31 -25.44
N GLU A 15 26.86 -3.03 -24.36
CA GLU A 15 25.94 -4.03 -23.80
C GLU A 15 24.77 -3.41 -23.04
N SER A 16 24.99 -2.30 -22.34
CA SER A 16 23.94 -1.61 -21.55
C SER A 16 23.14 -0.59 -22.34
N GLY A 17 23.59 -0.19 -23.52
CA GLY A 17 23.02 0.94 -24.28
C GLY A 17 23.22 2.31 -23.62
N VAL A 18 24.13 2.41 -22.64
CA VAL A 18 24.48 3.66 -21.95
C VAL A 18 25.74 4.25 -22.57
N SER A 19 25.81 5.58 -22.72
CA SER A 19 26.97 6.20 -23.36
C SER A 19 28.27 5.97 -22.57
N VAL A 20 29.37 5.73 -23.29
CA VAL A 20 30.72 5.57 -22.69
C VAL A 20 31.09 6.80 -21.87
N SER A 21 30.72 7.99 -22.34
CA SER A 21 30.96 9.25 -21.63
C SER A 21 30.25 9.27 -20.28
N LEU A 22 28.98 8.85 -20.21
CA LEU A 22 28.24 8.81 -18.95
C LEU A 22 28.84 7.77 -17.99
N ILE A 23 29.16 6.56 -18.48
CA ILE A 23 29.83 5.52 -17.68
C ILE A 23 31.13 6.04 -17.10
N ARG A 24 31.95 6.73 -17.90
CA ARG A 24 33.22 7.31 -17.45
C ARG A 24 33.01 8.33 -16.33
N LYS A 25 32.07 9.27 -16.50
CA LYS A 25 31.74 10.29 -15.49
C LYS A 25 31.25 9.68 -14.18
N LEU A 26 30.42 8.64 -14.25
CA LEU A 26 29.93 7.92 -13.07
C LEU A 26 31.08 7.18 -12.36
N GLU A 27 31.96 6.49 -13.09
CA GLU A 27 33.08 5.77 -12.48
C GLU A 27 34.14 6.69 -11.86
N GLN A 28 34.29 7.92 -12.38
CA GLN A 28 35.21 8.94 -11.88
C GLN A 28 34.62 9.79 -10.74
N GLY A 29 33.32 9.65 -10.46
CA GLY A 29 32.62 10.46 -9.46
C GLY A 29 32.36 11.91 -9.90
N GLU A 30 32.66 12.27 -11.16
CA GLU A 30 32.30 13.56 -11.76
C GLU A 30 30.78 13.74 -11.85
N ARG A 31 30.05 12.63 -11.93
CA ARG A 31 28.60 12.59 -11.80
C ARG A 31 28.22 11.56 -10.74
N ARG A 32 27.35 11.96 -9.81
CA ARG A 32 26.89 11.10 -8.70
C ARG A 32 25.48 10.56 -8.90
N ASP A 33 24.77 11.08 -9.89
CA ASP A 33 23.38 10.76 -10.19
C ASP A 33 23.20 10.19 -11.60
N ALA A 34 22.21 9.33 -11.76
CA ALA A 34 21.74 8.87 -13.06
C ALA A 34 20.25 8.56 -12.97
N ARG A 35 19.53 8.69 -14.10
CA ARG A 35 18.14 8.24 -14.19
C ARG A 35 18.06 6.77 -13.78
N LEU A 36 17.01 6.38 -13.04
CA LEU A 36 16.82 5.02 -12.56
C LEU A 36 16.88 3.97 -13.69
N GLU A 37 16.33 4.29 -14.86
CA GLU A 37 16.42 3.44 -16.05
C GLU A 37 17.87 3.14 -16.46
N THR A 38 18.75 4.15 -16.42
CA THR A 38 20.18 3.99 -16.70
C THR A 38 20.82 3.09 -15.65
N VAL A 39 20.52 3.30 -14.38
CA VAL A 39 21.07 2.47 -13.29
C VAL A 39 20.63 1.02 -13.45
N ARG A 40 19.34 0.76 -13.75
CA ARG A 40 18.82 -0.58 -13.98
C ARG A 40 19.48 -1.29 -15.16
N ARG A 41 19.70 -0.60 -16.29
CA ARG A 41 20.41 -1.18 -17.45
C ARG A 41 21.86 -1.54 -17.12
N LEU A 42 22.55 -0.67 -16.39
CA LEU A 42 23.91 -0.94 -15.92
C LEU A 42 23.94 -2.13 -14.94
N ALA A 43 23.01 -2.18 -13.97
CA ALA A 43 22.89 -3.27 -13.01
C ALA A 43 22.63 -4.61 -13.70
N ALA A 44 21.71 -4.63 -14.67
CA ALA A 44 21.41 -5.82 -15.48
C ALA A 44 22.63 -6.32 -16.25
N THR A 45 23.34 -5.43 -16.94
CA THR A 45 24.55 -5.78 -17.70
C THR A 45 25.66 -6.28 -16.77
N LEU A 46 25.82 -5.65 -15.62
CA LEU A 46 26.78 -6.04 -14.60
C LEU A 46 26.33 -7.26 -13.79
N ARG A 47 25.11 -7.75 -14.00
CA ARG A 47 24.46 -8.84 -13.26
C ARG A 47 24.61 -8.65 -11.75
N VAL A 48 24.21 -7.49 -11.28
CA VAL A 48 24.14 -7.12 -9.86
C VAL A 48 22.76 -6.56 -9.54
N PRO A 49 22.35 -6.56 -8.26
CA PRO A 49 21.14 -5.88 -7.84
C PRO A 49 21.20 -4.38 -8.14
N THR A 50 20.07 -3.76 -8.47
CA THR A 50 20.01 -2.31 -8.75
C THR A 50 20.42 -1.50 -7.52
N SER A 51 19.99 -1.93 -6.34
CA SER A 51 20.37 -1.36 -5.04
C SER A 51 21.89 -1.30 -4.81
N SER A 52 22.67 -2.20 -5.41
CA SER A 52 24.13 -2.18 -5.27
C SER A 52 24.83 -1.04 -6.03
N LEU A 53 24.13 -0.38 -6.95
CA LEU A 53 24.64 0.75 -7.75
C LEU A 53 24.06 2.10 -7.33
N VAL A 54 23.03 2.09 -6.48
CA VAL A 54 22.37 3.30 -5.99
C VAL A 54 22.97 3.63 -4.63
N VAL A 55 23.59 4.81 -4.52
CA VAL A 55 23.77 5.45 -3.21
C VAL A 55 22.46 6.17 -2.94
N GLU A 56 21.78 5.82 -1.85
CA GLU A 56 20.45 6.31 -1.46
C GLU A 56 20.29 7.81 -1.76
N PRO A 57 19.60 8.19 -2.84
CA PRO A 57 19.22 9.56 -3.04
C PRO A 57 18.08 9.82 -2.06
N ALA A 58 18.09 10.97 -1.38
CA ALA A 58 16.88 11.44 -0.71
C ALA A 58 15.80 11.63 -1.79
N GLU A 59 14.83 10.72 -1.87
CA GLU A 59 13.64 10.91 -2.69
C GLU A 59 13.03 12.28 -2.35
N GLU A 60 12.62 13.03 -3.37
CA GLU A 60 11.97 14.33 -3.15
C GLU A 60 10.71 14.09 -2.30
N GLY A 61 10.75 14.60 -1.06
CA GLY A 61 9.67 14.47 -0.10
C GLY A 61 8.41 15.23 -0.51
N ALA A 62 7.47 15.34 0.42
CA ALA A 62 6.28 16.17 0.24
C ALA A 62 6.63 17.62 -0.11
N THR A 63 5.85 18.24 -1.00
CA THR A 63 5.96 19.68 -1.26
C THR A 63 5.55 20.47 -0.02
N THR A 64 6.00 21.73 0.11
CA THR A 64 5.60 22.61 1.21
C THR A 64 4.08 22.71 1.33
N ALA A 65 3.35 22.84 0.22
CA ALA A 65 1.89 22.90 0.25
C ALA A 65 1.24 21.62 0.82
N VAL A 66 1.82 20.44 0.56
CA VAL A 66 1.35 19.18 1.17
C VAL A 66 1.71 19.15 2.65
N LEU A 67 2.92 19.59 3.01
CA LEU A 67 3.33 19.68 4.41
C LEU A 67 2.40 20.62 5.20
N ASP A 68 2.13 21.82 4.73
CA ASP A 68 1.24 22.77 5.41
C ASP A 68 -0.17 22.21 5.56
N ALA A 69 -0.70 21.59 4.51
CA ALA A 69 -2.00 20.94 4.52
C ALA A 69 -2.13 19.86 5.61
N TRP A 70 -1.09 19.03 5.78
CA TRP A 70 -1.08 17.88 6.68
C TRP A 70 -0.45 18.16 8.05
N GLU A 71 -0.02 19.40 8.31
CA GLU A 71 0.56 19.81 9.59
C GLU A 71 -0.32 19.42 10.80
N PRO A 72 -1.66 19.62 10.80
CA PRO A 72 -2.49 19.20 11.92
C PRO A 72 -2.43 17.69 12.22
N VAL A 73 -2.30 16.86 11.19
CA VAL A 73 -2.18 15.40 11.33
C VAL A 73 -0.82 15.04 11.90
N ARG A 74 0.27 15.63 11.36
CA ARG A 74 1.63 15.38 11.87
C ARG A 74 1.80 15.81 13.32
N LYS A 75 1.25 16.98 13.68
CA LYS A 75 1.27 17.49 15.05
C LYS A 75 0.49 16.59 15.99
N ALA A 76 -0.70 16.11 15.59
CA ALA A 76 -1.49 15.20 16.42
C ALA A 76 -0.83 13.82 16.57
N LEU A 77 -0.14 13.36 15.52
CA LEU A 77 0.57 12.09 15.50
C LEU A 77 1.68 12.06 16.56
N THR A 78 2.50 13.10 16.66
CA THR A 78 3.64 13.16 17.60
C THR A 78 3.33 13.82 18.94
N ALA A 79 2.11 14.34 19.12
CA ALA A 79 1.70 14.93 20.39
C ALA A 79 1.68 13.88 21.50
N PRO A 80 2.15 14.22 22.71
CA PRO A 80 1.87 13.38 23.86
C PRO A 80 0.35 13.32 24.04
N ALA A 81 -0.18 12.13 24.32
CA ALA A 81 -1.61 12.04 24.55
C ALA A 81 -1.99 12.87 25.80
N ALA A 82 -3.16 13.52 25.74
CA ALA A 82 -3.64 14.46 26.75
C ALA A 82 -3.99 13.76 28.08
N ASP A 83 -3.96 14.50 29.18
CA ASP A 83 -4.47 14.00 30.46
C ASP A 83 -6.01 14.01 30.45
N MET A 84 -6.62 13.04 31.13
CA MET A 84 -8.07 12.87 31.18
C MET A 84 -8.76 13.97 31.96
N THR A 85 -8.06 14.61 32.89
CA THR A 85 -8.57 15.76 33.65
C THR A 85 -8.94 16.95 32.76
N ASP A 86 -8.45 16.95 31.53
CA ASP A 86 -8.64 18.03 30.56
C ASP A 86 -9.79 17.75 29.59
N LEU A 87 -10.50 16.61 29.73
CA LEU A 87 -11.59 16.19 28.85
C LEU A 87 -12.96 16.24 29.54
N ASP A 88 -13.89 17.00 28.95
CA ASP A 88 -15.28 17.09 29.42
C ASP A 88 -16.06 15.79 29.17
N GLU A 89 -15.76 15.08 28.08
CA GLU A 89 -16.36 13.79 27.73
C GLU A 89 -15.27 12.80 27.29
N PRO A 90 -15.11 11.66 27.98
CA PRO A 90 -14.06 10.70 27.66
C PRO A 90 -14.39 9.90 26.39
N PRO A 91 -13.39 9.59 25.54
CA PRO A 91 -13.63 8.77 24.35
C PRO A 91 -13.99 7.33 24.74
N THR A 92 -14.86 6.70 23.94
CA THR A 92 -15.29 5.31 24.14
C THR A 92 -14.76 4.41 23.02
N ALA A 93 -14.48 3.14 23.34
CA ALA A 93 -14.04 2.14 22.35
C ALA A 93 -15.07 1.99 21.21
N GLN A 94 -16.36 1.96 21.54
CA GLN A 94 -17.44 1.87 20.55
C GLN A 94 -17.47 3.09 19.61
N GLY A 95 -17.39 4.30 20.17
CA GLY A 95 -17.40 5.54 19.38
C GLY A 95 -16.20 5.64 18.44
N LEU A 96 -15.01 5.32 18.95
CA LEU A 96 -13.77 5.34 18.16
C LEU A 96 -13.73 4.25 17.10
N SER A 97 -14.23 3.05 17.40
CA SER A 97 -14.37 1.98 16.42
C SER A 97 -15.26 2.40 15.25
N ALA A 98 -16.43 2.97 15.53
CA ALA A 98 -17.34 3.47 14.50
C ALA A 98 -16.73 4.62 13.67
N ALA A 99 -16.01 5.54 14.33
CA ALA A 99 -15.34 6.65 13.65
C ALA A 99 -14.19 6.16 12.75
N LEU A 100 -13.43 5.15 13.20
CA LEU A 100 -12.38 4.52 12.41
C LEU A 100 -12.95 3.77 11.20
N ASP A 101 -14.06 3.06 11.36
CA ASP A 101 -14.73 2.42 10.22
C ASP A 101 -15.24 3.44 9.19
N ALA A 102 -15.77 4.58 9.65
CA ALA A 102 -16.13 5.69 8.76
C ALA A 102 -14.90 6.27 8.03
N ALA A 103 -13.76 6.40 8.72
CA ALA A 103 -12.50 6.84 8.10
C ALA A 103 -12.03 5.86 7.01
N VAL A 104 -12.17 4.54 7.22
CA VAL A 104 -11.82 3.52 6.22
C VAL A 104 -12.70 3.63 4.96
N LEU A 105 -13.96 4.08 5.09
CA LEU A 105 -14.82 4.35 3.93
C LEU A 105 -14.34 5.58 3.16
N LEU A 106 -13.97 6.67 3.84
CA LEU A 106 -13.36 7.86 3.21
C LEU A 106 -12.07 7.50 2.48
N PHE A 107 -11.25 6.66 3.10
CA PHE A 107 -10.02 6.11 2.52
C PHE A 107 -10.29 5.34 1.24
N SER A 108 -11.25 4.41 1.28
CA SER A 108 -11.62 3.60 0.11
C SER A 108 -12.23 4.42 -1.03
N GLY A 109 -12.74 5.63 -0.75
CA GLY A 109 -13.27 6.57 -1.72
C GLY A 109 -12.32 7.70 -2.12
N ASP A 110 -11.03 7.60 -1.79
CA ASP A 110 -9.99 8.59 -2.09
C ASP A 110 -10.29 10.01 -1.54
N ARG A 111 -11.08 10.11 -0.47
CA ARG A 111 -11.50 11.37 0.16
C ARG A 111 -10.45 11.91 1.13
N PHE A 112 -9.23 12.15 0.63
CA PHE A 112 -8.08 12.52 1.47
C PHE A 112 -8.24 13.87 2.18
N ALA A 113 -8.97 14.82 1.60
CA ALA A 113 -9.25 16.11 2.25
C ALA A 113 -10.10 15.95 3.52
N GLU A 114 -11.11 15.07 3.49
CA GLU A 114 -11.95 14.76 4.65
C GLU A 114 -11.18 13.95 5.68
N LEU A 115 -10.41 12.95 5.24
CA LEU A 115 -9.52 12.19 6.13
C LEU A 115 -8.57 13.10 6.90
N ARG A 116 -7.92 14.04 6.20
CA ARG A 116 -7.02 15.02 6.82
C ARG A 116 -7.72 15.89 7.87
N ALA A 117 -9.01 16.16 7.72
CA ALA A 117 -9.78 16.94 8.68
C ALA A 117 -10.16 16.13 9.94
N VAL A 118 -10.46 14.84 9.80
CA VAL A 118 -10.92 14.00 10.93
C VAL A 118 -9.79 13.32 11.70
N LEU A 119 -8.68 12.99 11.03
CA LEU A 119 -7.55 12.27 11.63
C LEU A 119 -6.96 12.90 12.90
N PRO A 120 -6.80 14.24 13.02
CA PRO A 120 -6.20 14.82 14.21
C PRO A 120 -6.98 14.54 15.50
N ALA A 121 -8.32 14.57 15.45
CA ALA A 121 -9.16 14.24 16.60
C ALA A 121 -9.09 12.74 16.92
N LEU A 122 -9.28 11.89 15.91
CA LEU A 122 -9.15 10.44 16.02
C LEU A 122 -7.83 10.01 16.65
N LEU A 123 -6.70 10.60 16.23
CA LEU A 123 -5.36 10.28 16.76
C LEU A 123 -5.25 10.63 18.25
N ARG A 124 -5.71 11.81 18.66
CA ARG A 124 -5.69 12.23 20.07
C ARG A 124 -6.56 11.31 20.93
N ASP A 125 -7.81 11.12 20.52
CA ASP A 125 -8.80 10.41 21.32
C ASP A 125 -8.45 8.92 21.44
N THR A 126 -7.94 8.31 20.37
CA THR A 126 -7.51 6.91 20.40
C THR A 126 -6.24 6.71 21.22
N ALA A 127 -5.31 7.67 21.19
CA ALA A 127 -4.11 7.61 22.03
C ALA A 127 -4.43 7.81 23.52
N VAL A 128 -5.44 8.62 23.84
CA VAL A 128 -5.99 8.72 25.20
C VAL A 128 -6.61 7.38 25.62
N LEU A 129 -7.52 6.82 24.82
CA LEU A 129 -8.18 5.55 25.14
C LEU A 129 -7.18 4.40 25.32
N ALA A 130 -6.15 4.31 24.46
CA ALA A 130 -5.15 3.26 24.54
C ALA A 130 -4.42 3.23 25.90
N ARG A 131 -4.24 4.37 26.58
CA ARG A 131 -3.59 4.39 27.91
C ARG A 131 -4.50 3.95 29.05
N LEU A 132 -5.81 3.89 28.82
CA LEU A 132 -6.83 3.69 29.85
C LEU A 132 -7.50 2.33 29.74
N ASP A 133 -7.70 1.88 28.50
CA ASP A 133 -8.45 0.69 28.17
C ASP A 133 -7.61 -0.21 27.25
N PRO A 134 -7.44 -1.50 27.59
CA PRO A 134 -6.86 -2.48 26.68
C PRO A 134 -7.51 -2.51 25.29
N GLU A 135 -8.81 -2.21 25.17
CA GLU A 135 -9.52 -2.13 23.89
C GLU A 135 -9.06 -0.97 23.00
N GLY A 136 -8.41 0.06 23.56
CA GLY A 136 -7.89 1.19 22.81
C GLY A 136 -6.63 0.87 22.00
N HIS A 137 -5.80 -0.07 22.45
CA HIS A 137 -4.54 -0.41 21.79
C HIS A 137 -4.75 -0.93 20.35
N PRO A 138 -5.62 -1.93 20.10
CA PRO A 138 -5.91 -2.38 18.73
C PRO A 138 -6.43 -1.28 17.81
N LEU A 139 -7.25 -0.37 18.34
CA LEU A 139 -7.77 0.77 17.58
C LEU A 139 -6.65 1.75 17.21
N LEU A 140 -5.73 2.02 18.15
CA LEU A 140 -4.58 2.89 17.91
C LEU A 140 -3.67 2.31 16.82
N VAL A 141 -3.35 1.01 16.90
CA VAL A 141 -2.53 0.34 15.87
C VAL A 141 -3.17 0.44 14.49
N ARG A 142 -4.47 0.13 14.38
CA ARG A 142 -5.20 0.22 13.10
C ARG A 142 -5.24 1.65 12.55
N LEU A 143 -5.42 2.65 13.41
CA LEU A 143 -5.40 4.06 13.03
C LEU A 143 -4.00 4.53 12.59
N LEU A 144 -2.95 4.10 13.28
CA LEU A 144 -1.56 4.40 12.91
C LEU A 144 -1.16 3.73 11.60
N GLN A 145 -1.61 2.51 11.32
CA GLN A 145 -1.43 1.85 10.01
C GLN A 145 -2.06 2.66 8.87
N LEU A 146 -3.32 3.09 9.04
CA LEU A 146 -4.01 3.95 8.05
C LEU A 146 -3.28 5.29 7.86
N THR A 147 -2.85 5.91 8.96
CA THR A 147 -2.13 7.18 8.95
C THR A 147 -0.77 7.04 8.26
N GLY A 148 0.01 6.01 8.60
CA GLY A 148 1.30 5.70 7.96
C GLY A 148 1.16 5.44 6.47
N TRP A 149 0.07 4.77 6.04
CA TRP A 149 -0.24 4.62 4.63
C TRP A 149 -0.47 5.98 3.94
N LEU A 150 -1.32 6.83 4.51
CA LEU A 150 -1.65 8.15 3.94
C LEU A 150 -0.44 9.08 3.85
N LEU A 151 0.42 9.05 4.88
CA LEU A 151 1.66 9.81 4.91
C LEU A 151 2.66 9.28 3.87
N THR A 152 2.71 7.97 3.65
CA THR A 152 3.49 7.37 2.55
C THR A 152 2.98 7.82 1.17
N GLN A 153 1.66 7.80 0.96
CA GLN A 153 1.02 8.25 -0.28
C GLN A 153 1.38 9.69 -0.62
N THR A 154 1.40 10.55 0.42
CA THR A 154 1.67 11.99 0.30
C THR A 154 3.15 12.34 0.45
N ARG A 155 4.05 11.34 0.48
CA ARG A 155 5.52 11.50 0.57
C ARG A 155 6.03 12.18 1.84
N GLN A 156 5.28 12.08 2.93
CA GLN A 156 5.69 12.54 4.26
C GLN A 156 6.41 11.41 4.99
N PHE A 157 7.57 11.02 4.44
CA PHE A 157 8.19 9.74 4.75
C PHE A 157 8.64 9.58 6.21
N GLU A 158 9.24 10.61 6.82
CA GLU A 158 9.66 10.54 8.23
C GLU A 158 8.46 10.34 9.18
N ALA A 159 7.37 11.08 8.95
CA ALA A 159 6.15 10.93 9.73
C ALA A 159 5.47 9.57 9.49
N ALA A 160 5.55 9.04 8.27
CA ALA A 160 5.06 7.70 7.96
C ALA A 160 5.88 6.61 8.67
N GLU A 161 7.21 6.72 8.65
CA GLU A 161 8.12 5.79 9.33
C GLU A 161 7.86 5.78 10.84
N TRP A 162 7.69 6.97 11.43
CA TRP A 162 7.35 7.10 12.85
C TRP A 162 6.02 6.42 13.20
N ALA A 163 4.95 6.69 12.43
CA ALA A 163 3.63 6.08 12.66
C ALA A 163 3.66 4.55 12.54
N LEU A 164 4.34 4.04 11.51
CA LEU A 164 4.46 2.60 11.26
C LEU A 164 5.36 1.91 12.29
N GLY A 165 6.39 2.58 12.81
CA GLY A 165 7.22 2.06 13.91
C GLY A 165 6.38 1.80 15.16
N ILE A 166 5.61 2.81 15.59
CA ILE A 166 4.72 2.66 16.76
C ILE A 166 3.63 1.62 16.52
N ALA A 167 3.04 1.59 15.32
CA ALA A 167 2.06 0.57 14.97
C ALA A 167 2.64 -0.86 15.04
N LEU A 168 3.91 -1.04 14.65
CA LEU A 168 4.57 -2.33 14.70
C LEU A 168 4.86 -2.73 16.15
N ASP A 169 5.40 -1.82 16.95
CA ASP A 169 5.70 -2.06 18.36
C ASP A 169 4.43 -2.35 19.19
N GLY A 170 3.32 -1.71 18.84
CA GLY A 170 2.02 -1.93 19.47
C GLY A 170 1.23 -3.14 18.94
N SER A 171 1.73 -3.86 17.94
CA SER A 171 0.99 -4.95 17.31
C SER A 171 0.73 -6.11 18.27
N ALA A 172 -0.54 -6.55 18.38
CA ALA A 172 -0.95 -7.60 19.31
C ALA A 172 -0.41 -8.98 18.94
N ASP A 173 -0.23 -9.24 17.64
CA ASP A 173 0.28 -10.50 17.11
C ASP A 173 1.06 -10.30 15.79
N ARG A 174 1.65 -11.41 15.33
CA ARG A 174 2.39 -11.47 14.07
C ARG A 174 1.53 -11.10 12.85
N LEU A 175 0.24 -11.39 12.89
CA LEU A 175 -0.64 -11.15 11.75
C LEU A 175 -0.97 -9.66 11.58
N GLN A 176 -1.23 -8.97 12.70
CA GLN A 176 -1.36 -7.52 12.76
C GLN A 176 -0.04 -6.84 12.39
N GLY A 177 1.09 -7.36 12.89
CA GLY A 177 2.43 -6.88 12.52
C GLY A 177 2.71 -6.99 11.02
N ALA A 178 2.29 -8.09 10.37
CA ALA A 178 2.46 -8.30 8.93
C ALA A 178 1.76 -7.23 8.08
N SER A 179 0.61 -6.74 8.54
CA SER A 179 -0.12 -5.64 7.87
C SER A 179 0.65 -4.31 7.97
N THR A 180 1.23 -4.01 9.13
CA THR A 180 2.12 -2.86 9.31
C THR A 180 3.34 -3.00 8.40
N VAL A 181 4.00 -4.16 8.41
CA VAL A 181 5.19 -4.41 7.61
C VAL A 181 4.93 -4.35 6.11
N SER A 182 3.79 -4.83 5.63
CA SER A 182 3.40 -4.66 4.23
C SER A 182 3.36 -3.18 3.83
N THR A 183 2.90 -2.31 4.72
CA THR A 183 2.89 -0.85 4.51
C THR A 183 4.30 -0.25 4.63
N THR A 184 5.12 -0.73 5.57
CA THR A 184 6.54 -0.34 5.68
C THR A 184 7.33 -0.70 4.43
N CYS A 185 7.14 -1.89 3.86
CA CYS A 185 7.76 -2.27 2.60
C CYS A 185 7.34 -1.33 1.46
N TRP A 186 6.10 -0.86 1.44
CA TRP A 186 5.67 0.15 0.47
C TRP A 186 6.37 1.49 0.67
N LEU A 187 6.49 1.96 1.91
CA LEU A 187 7.26 3.16 2.26
C LEU A 187 8.70 3.07 1.75
N LEU A 188 9.39 1.96 2.05
CA LEU A 188 10.74 1.70 1.59
C LEU A 188 10.84 1.70 0.05
N LEU A 189 9.88 1.08 -0.64
CA LEU A 189 9.81 1.11 -2.11
C LEU A 189 9.61 2.53 -2.66
N ARG A 190 8.85 3.38 -1.96
CA ARG A 190 8.65 4.79 -2.34
C ARG A 190 9.87 5.66 -2.09
N GLN A 191 10.73 5.26 -1.15
CA GLN A 191 12.03 5.88 -0.87
C GLN A 191 13.17 5.33 -1.75
N GLY A 192 12.90 4.35 -2.63
CA GLY A 192 13.94 3.70 -3.42
C GLY A 192 14.85 2.76 -2.63
N ARG A 193 14.54 2.47 -1.35
CA ARG A 193 15.24 1.54 -0.45
C ARG A 193 14.88 0.09 -0.79
N LEU A 194 15.20 -0.32 -2.03
CA LEU A 194 14.75 -1.59 -2.62
C LEU A 194 15.26 -2.83 -1.87
N GLY A 195 16.53 -2.80 -1.45
CA GLY A 195 17.16 -3.90 -0.73
C GLY A 195 16.49 -4.15 0.63
N GLU A 196 16.28 -3.10 1.40
CA GLU A 196 15.61 -3.17 2.69
C GLU A 196 14.15 -3.62 2.56
N ALA A 197 13.41 -3.10 1.57
CA ALA A 197 12.04 -3.52 1.32
C ALA A 197 11.96 -5.03 1.03
N ARG A 198 12.89 -5.54 0.21
CA ARG A 198 13.00 -6.95 -0.16
C ARG A 198 13.32 -7.82 1.05
N GLU A 199 14.35 -7.47 1.82
CA GLU A 199 14.79 -8.24 2.99
C GLU A 199 13.74 -8.26 4.09
N LEU A 200 13.05 -7.14 4.32
CA LEU A 200 11.96 -7.08 5.28
C LEU A 200 10.77 -7.93 4.83
N ALA A 201 10.36 -7.83 3.56
CA ALA A 201 9.25 -8.61 3.02
C ALA A 201 9.54 -10.12 3.01
N ALA A 202 10.75 -10.54 2.63
CA ALA A 202 11.16 -11.94 2.63
C ALA A 202 11.13 -12.53 4.04
N ARG A 203 11.79 -11.88 5.01
CA ARG A 203 11.79 -12.37 6.41
C ARG A 203 10.39 -12.52 6.96
N TRP A 204 9.53 -11.52 6.78
CA TRP A 204 8.16 -11.60 7.28
C TRP A 204 7.31 -12.61 6.51
N ALA A 205 7.50 -12.77 5.20
CA ALA A 205 6.78 -13.79 4.43
C ALA A 205 7.15 -15.21 4.89
N ASP A 206 8.43 -15.46 5.18
CA ASP A 206 8.90 -16.74 5.70
C ASP A 206 8.36 -16.99 7.12
N GLU A 207 8.42 -15.96 7.97
CA GLU A 207 7.96 -16.05 9.36
C GLU A 207 6.44 -16.14 9.53
N THR A 208 5.67 -15.71 8.52
CA THR A 208 4.21 -15.74 8.51
C THR A 208 3.64 -16.76 7.52
N GLU A 209 4.49 -17.63 6.97
CA GLU A 209 4.06 -18.65 6.01
C GLU A 209 2.96 -19.54 6.62
N PRO A 210 1.75 -19.53 6.06
CA PRO A 210 0.66 -20.28 6.62
C PRO A 210 0.70 -21.73 6.15
N ARG A 211 0.22 -22.64 7.01
CA ARG A 211 -0.05 -24.01 6.57
C ARG A 211 -1.29 -24.01 5.68
N LEU A 212 -1.10 -23.98 4.35
CA LEU A 212 -2.17 -23.82 3.35
C LEU A 212 -3.40 -24.72 3.56
N SER A 213 -3.21 -25.95 4.06
CA SER A 213 -4.31 -26.89 4.35
C SER A 213 -5.28 -26.44 5.44
N ARG A 214 -4.90 -25.49 6.30
CA ARG A 214 -5.69 -24.98 7.43
C ARG A 214 -5.63 -23.47 7.59
N ALA A 215 -5.04 -22.77 6.62
CA ALA A 215 -4.82 -21.33 6.68
C ALA A 215 -6.16 -20.60 6.74
N THR A 216 -6.24 -19.63 7.64
CA THR A 216 -7.35 -18.68 7.70
C THR A 216 -7.24 -17.68 6.54
N PRO A 217 -8.35 -17.04 6.14
CA PRO A 217 -8.30 -16.00 5.12
C PRO A 217 -7.34 -14.84 5.48
N ASP A 218 -7.31 -14.42 6.73
CA ASP A 218 -6.46 -13.30 7.16
C ASP A 218 -4.97 -13.65 7.05
N GLU A 219 -4.57 -14.87 7.43
CA GLU A 219 -3.20 -15.37 7.23
C GLU A 219 -2.80 -15.40 5.75
N LEU A 220 -3.70 -15.87 4.87
CA LEU A 220 -3.45 -15.89 3.43
C LEU A 220 -3.34 -14.48 2.84
N VAL A 221 -4.16 -13.53 3.31
CA VAL A 221 -4.12 -12.12 2.88
C VAL A 221 -2.80 -11.48 3.31
N ALA A 222 -2.41 -11.62 4.58
CA ALA A 222 -1.17 -11.04 5.09
C ALA A 222 0.06 -11.59 4.36
N TRP A 223 0.15 -12.92 4.23
CA TRP A 223 1.25 -13.59 3.53
C TRP A 223 1.29 -13.21 2.04
N GLY A 224 0.14 -13.24 1.36
CA GLY A 224 0.03 -12.84 -0.04
C GLY A 224 0.48 -11.40 -0.28
N TRP A 225 0.10 -10.46 0.59
CA TRP A 225 0.55 -9.08 0.49
C TRP A 225 2.06 -8.93 0.67
N LEU A 226 2.66 -9.61 1.66
CA LEU A 226 4.11 -9.61 1.86
C LEU A 226 4.85 -10.15 0.62
N LEU A 227 4.36 -11.22 0.02
CA LEU A 227 4.91 -11.78 -1.22
C LEU A 227 4.77 -10.82 -2.42
N LEU A 228 3.65 -10.08 -2.52
CA LEU A 228 3.50 -9.03 -3.51
C LEU A 228 4.50 -7.88 -3.28
N ARG A 229 4.79 -7.52 -2.02
CA ARG A 229 5.83 -6.54 -1.70
C ARG A 229 7.22 -7.05 -2.07
N LEU A 230 7.53 -8.30 -1.74
CA LEU A 230 8.78 -8.97 -2.08
C LEU A 230 8.99 -8.97 -3.60
N SER A 231 8.01 -9.43 -4.37
CA SER A 231 8.07 -9.40 -5.83
C SER A 231 8.30 -7.99 -6.36
N ALA A 232 7.51 -7.03 -5.88
CA ALA A 232 7.60 -5.65 -6.34
C ALA A 232 8.98 -5.02 -6.03
N ALA A 233 9.63 -5.43 -4.93
CA ALA A 233 11.00 -5.05 -4.62
C ALA A 233 12.01 -5.74 -5.53
N ALA A 234 11.90 -7.07 -5.69
CA ALA A 234 12.79 -7.89 -6.50
C ALA A 234 12.81 -7.48 -8.00
N VAL A 235 11.64 -7.17 -8.60
CA VAL A 235 11.57 -6.65 -9.98
C VAL A 235 12.35 -5.35 -10.13
N ARG A 236 12.17 -4.42 -9.18
CA ARG A 236 12.87 -3.12 -9.19
C ARG A 236 14.37 -3.29 -8.93
N ASP A 237 14.73 -4.26 -8.09
CA ASP A 237 16.11 -4.56 -7.72
C ASP A 237 16.83 -5.44 -8.76
N ASN A 238 16.23 -5.74 -9.91
CA ASN A 238 16.79 -6.56 -10.98
C ASN A 238 17.10 -8.01 -10.55
N ARG A 239 16.13 -8.63 -9.87
CA ARG A 239 16.14 -10.03 -9.40
C ARG A 239 14.92 -10.78 -9.95
N PRO A 240 14.91 -11.15 -11.23
CA PRO A 240 13.70 -11.68 -11.89
C PRO A 240 13.24 -13.03 -11.33
N GLU A 241 14.17 -13.94 -11.02
CA GLU A 241 13.84 -15.27 -10.48
C GLU A 241 13.14 -15.16 -9.11
N GLU A 242 13.72 -14.38 -8.19
CA GLU A 242 13.13 -14.11 -6.86
C GLU A 242 11.76 -13.42 -6.98
N ALA A 243 11.58 -12.53 -7.95
CA ALA A 243 10.30 -11.89 -8.21
C ALA A 243 9.22 -12.86 -8.71
N GLU A 244 9.61 -13.78 -9.59
CA GLU A 244 8.72 -14.80 -10.15
C GLU A 244 8.29 -15.80 -9.09
N ASP A 245 9.22 -16.27 -8.25
CA ASP A 245 8.91 -17.16 -7.13
C ASP A 245 7.94 -16.51 -6.12
N ALA A 246 8.19 -15.26 -5.75
CA ALA A 246 7.30 -14.53 -4.84
C ALA A 246 5.89 -14.35 -5.45
N LEU A 247 5.78 -14.04 -6.76
CA LEU A 247 4.47 -13.97 -7.44
C LEU A 247 3.76 -15.31 -7.49
N ARG A 248 4.48 -16.39 -7.76
CA ARG A 248 3.93 -17.75 -7.79
C ARG A 248 3.33 -18.13 -6.44
N LEU A 249 4.01 -17.81 -5.34
CA LEU A 249 3.50 -18.04 -3.99
C LEU A 249 2.32 -17.12 -3.65
N ALA A 250 2.36 -15.84 -4.05
CA ALA A 250 1.24 -14.92 -3.85
C ALA A 250 -0.01 -15.39 -4.59
N HIS A 251 0.17 -15.95 -5.79
CA HIS A 251 -0.90 -16.57 -6.54
C HIS A 251 -1.46 -17.81 -5.83
N ALA A 252 -0.61 -18.66 -5.24
CA ALA A 252 -1.06 -19.79 -4.44
C ALA A 252 -1.91 -19.33 -3.24
N ALA A 253 -1.52 -18.25 -2.55
CA ALA A 253 -2.31 -17.66 -1.46
C ALA A 253 -3.70 -17.20 -1.95
N ALA A 254 -3.75 -16.51 -3.10
CA ALA A 254 -4.99 -16.04 -3.69
C ALA A 254 -5.92 -17.19 -4.12
N VAL A 255 -5.37 -18.25 -4.72
CA VAL A 255 -6.12 -19.45 -5.10
C VAL A 255 -6.66 -20.18 -3.86
N ALA A 256 -5.84 -20.34 -2.83
CA ALA A 256 -6.26 -20.97 -1.56
C ALA A 256 -7.38 -20.19 -0.86
N MET A 257 -7.41 -18.87 -1.02
CA MET A 257 -8.46 -18.00 -0.49
C MET A 257 -9.83 -18.27 -1.16
N GLY A 258 -9.83 -18.75 -2.42
CA GLY A 258 -10.99 -19.28 -3.15
C GLY A 258 -12.11 -18.29 -3.50
N ARG A 259 -12.05 -17.06 -2.96
CA ARG A 259 -13.00 -15.96 -3.18
C ARG A 259 -12.31 -14.63 -2.89
N GLU A 260 -12.85 -13.55 -3.44
CA GLU A 260 -12.39 -12.20 -3.10
C GLU A 260 -12.68 -11.91 -1.62
N PHE A 261 -11.62 -11.73 -0.82
CA PHE A 261 -11.71 -11.37 0.59
C PHE A 261 -11.75 -9.84 0.75
N ALA A 262 -12.83 -9.25 0.26
CA ALA A 262 -13.30 -7.93 0.67
C ALA A 262 -14.80 -7.90 0.38
N GLN A 263 -15.63 -7.68 1.42
CA GLN A 263 -17.05 -7.44 1.22
C GLN A 263 -17.24 -6.03 0.64
N ARG A 264 -16.94 -5.87 -0.65
CA ARG A 264 -17.27 -4.66 -1.39
C ARG A 264 -18.53 -4.92 -2.22
N PRO A 265 -19.50 -3.99 -2.20
CA PRO A 265 -20.60 -4.06 -3.14
C PRO A 265 -20.05 -3.84 -4.56
N LEU A 266 -20.24 -4.82 -5.45
CA LEU A 266 -19.80 -4.74 -6.84
C LEU A 266 -20.57 -3.67 -7.61
N LEU A 267 -21.84 -3.50 -7.27
CA LEU A 267 -22.73 -2.52 -7.87
C LEU A 267 -23.78 -2.12 -6.85
N THR A 268 -24.00 -0.81 -6.70
CA THR A 268 -25.18 -0.29 -6.01
C THR A 268 -26.08 0.37 -7.05
N LEU A 269 -27.30 -0.12 -7.17
CA LEU A 269 -28.24 0.36 -8.18
C LEU A 269 -29.58 0.74 -7.55
N ARG A 270 -30.15 1.83 -8.06
CA ARG A 270 -31.56 2.18 -7.87
C ARG A 270 -32.18 2.19 -9.26
N VAL A 271 -33.31 1.51 -9.43
CA VAL A 271 -34.07 1.55 -10.69
C VAL A 271 -35.14 2.62 -10.57
N SER A 272 -35.16 3.55 -11.51
CA SER A 272 -36.35 4.36 -11.74
C SER A 272 -37.20 3.70 -12.82
N ARG A 273 -38.50 3.54 -12.54
CA ARG A 273 -39.47 2.95 -13.49
C ARG A 273 -40.31 4.00 -14.22
N ASP A 274 -40.11 5.28 -13.92
CA ASP A 274 -40.90 6.41 -14.42
C ASP A 274 -40.03 7.52 -15.04
N GLY A 275 -38.85 7.15 -15.55
CA GLY A 275 -37.96 8.07 -16.27
C GLY A 275 -37.14 9.00 -15.37
N GLY A 276 -36.87 8.60 -14.14
CA GLY A 276 -36.02 9.30 -13.17
C GLY A 276 -36.78 10.10 -12.12
N ARG A 277 -38.12 10.07 -12.12
CA ARG A 277 -38.96 10.86 -11.20
C ARG A 277 -39.04 10.23 -9.81
N THR A 278 -39.11 8.90 -9.75
CA THR A 278 -39.04 8.13 -8.50
C THR A 278 -38.03 6.99 -8.64
N TRP A 279 -37.36 6.66 -7.54
CA TRP A 279 -36.35 5.61 -7.50
C TRP A 279 -36.75 4.55 -6.48
N GLY A 280 -36.73 3.29 -6.91
CA GLY A 280 -36.99 2.16 -6.03
C GLY A 280 -35.96 2.01 -4.91
N GLU A 281 -36.16 0.96 -4.11
CA GLU A 281 -35.27 0.57 -3.02
C GLU A 281 -33.85 0.30 -3.54
N ARG A 282 -32.87 0.62 -2.70
CA ARG A 282 -31.45 0.46 -3.03
C ARG A 282 -31.11 -1.03 -3.06
N THR A 283 -30.81 -1.54 -4.25
CA THR A 283 -30.30 -2.91 -4.41
C THR A 283 -28.78 -2.86 -4.39
N VAL A 284 -28.19 -3.65 -3.51
CA VAL A 284 -26.74 -3.80 -3.38
C VAL A 284 -26.37 -5.19 -3.86
N VAL A 285 -25.56 -5.26 -4.92
CA VAL A 285 -25.07 -6.53 -5.48
C VAL A 285 -23.71 -6.83 -4.87
N HIS A 286 -23.59 -8.00 -4.25
CA HIS A 286 -22.36 -8.49 -3.65
C HIS A 286 -21.71 -9.55 -4.54
N SER A 287 -20.38 -9.68 -4.48
CA SER A 287 -19.65 -10.71 -5.23
C SER A 287 -20.01 -12.16 -4.85
N ARG A 288 -20.71 -12.34 -3.72
CA ARG A 288 -21.18 -13.64 -3.21
C ARG A 288 -22.56 -14.04 -3.73
N ASP A 289 -23.27 -13.11 -4.35
CA ASP A 289 -24.53 -13.46 -5.02
C ASP A 289 -24.19 -14.46 -6.13
N ARG A 290 -25.04 -15.48 -6.36
CA ARG A 290 -24.88 -16.39 -7.51
C ARG A 290 -25.11 -15.61 -8.79
N LEU A 291 -24.10 -14.85 -9.21
CA LEU A 291 -24.08 -14.12 -10.45
C LEU A 291 -23.72 -15.14 -11.55
N PRO A 292 -24.62 -15.41 -12.51
CA PRO A 292 -24.27 -16.24 -13.65
C PRO A 292 -23.05 -15.65 -14.37
N PRO A 293 -22.22 -16.48 -15.05
CA PRO A 293 -21.07 -15.99 -15.80
C PRO A 293 -21.51 -14.85 -16.71
N LEU A 294 -20.76 -13.74 -16.72
CA LEU A 294 -21.00 -12.60 -17.62
C LEU A 294 -20.78 -13.05 -19.07
N HIS A 295 -21.79 -13.70 -19.64
CA HIS A 295 -21.91 -13.95 -21.07
C HIS A 295 -22.16 -12.60 -21.75
N THR A 296 -21.07 -11.97 -22.18
CA THR A 296 -20.97 -11.07 -23.34
C THR A 296 -22.10 -10.04 -23.54
N SER A 297 -21.80 -8.78 -23.17
CA SER A 297 -22.17 -7.54 -23.87
C SER A 297 -23.63 -7.10 -24.06
N VAL A 298 -24.64 -7.62 -23.36
CA VAL A 298 -25.96 -6.94 -23.31
C VAL A 298 -26.70 -7.14 -21.97
N TRP A 299 -26.43 -6.35 -20.93
CA TRP A 299 -27.42 -6.14 -19.85
C TRP A 299 -27.19 -4.87 -19.01
N PRO A 300 -28.26 -4.18 -18.55
CA PRO A 300 -29.65 -4.35 -18.98
C PRO A 300 -29.85 -3.78 -20.39
N PRO A 301 -30.57 -4.47 -21.29
CA PRO A 301 -30.92 -3.90 -22.58
C PRO A 301 -31.75 -2.65 -22.32
N CYS A 302 -31.34 -1.53 -22.94
CA CYS A 302 -32.15 -0.33 -22.96
C CYS A 302 -33.48 -0.66 -23.63
N ALA A 303 -34.58 -0.60 -22.89
CA ALA A 303 -35.93 -0.67 -23.44
C ALA A 303 -36.39 0.64 -24.09
N CYS A 304 -35.46 1.58 -24.31
CA CYS A 304 -35.76 2.86 -24.92
C CYS A 304 -36.06 2.73 -26.43
N PRO A 305 -36.91 3.60 -26.99
CA PRO A 305 -37.29 3.55 -28.40
C PRO A 305 -36.10 3.59 -29.38
N ARG A 306 -35.01 4.28 -29.00
CA ARG A 306 -33.77 4.36 -29.79
C ARG A 306 -33.01 3.04 -29.92
N CYS A 307 -33.05 2.18 -28.91
CA CYS A 307 -32.33 0.91 -28.92
C CYS A 307 -33.14 -0.23 -29.54
N ARG A 308 -34.49 -0.16 -29.56
CA ARG A 308 -35.33 -1.11 -30.31
C ARG A 308 -35.16 -1.01 -31.83
N ALA A 309 -34.87 0.17 -32.36
CA ALA A 309 -34.83 0.41 -33.81
C ALA A 309 -33.54 -0.05 -34.52
N ARG A 310 -32.56 -0.62 -33.81
CA ARG A 310 -31.25 -1.03 -34.37
C ARG A 310 -31.01 -2.55 -34.34
N GLY A 311 -32.05 -3.34 -34.03
CA GLY A 311 -31.93 -4.77 -33.75
C GLY A 311 -32.50 -5.73 -34.81
N ASP A 312 -32.97 -5.22 -35.95
CA ASP A 312 -33.36 -6.00 -37.14
C ASP A 312 -32.32 -5.79 -38.26
#